data_AF-A0A3N5RU65-F1
#
_entry.id   AF-A0A3N5RU65-F1
#
_cell.length_a   1.000
_cell.length_b   1.000
_cell.length_c   1.000
_cell.angle_alpha   90.00
_cell.angle_beta   90.00
_cell.angle_gamma   90.00
#
_symmetry.space_group_name_H-M   'P 1'
#
loop_
_entity.id
_entity.type
_entity.pdbx_description
1 polymer ?
#
loop_
_entity_poly.entity_id
_entity_poly.type
_entity_poly.pdbx_seq_one_letter_code
_entity_poly.pdbx_strand_id
1 'polypeptide(L)' 'MSRKIKSITNPKLKLDILSSEEVQRIHTATLDVIEKVGVRFPSEKALEIWDAHGASVDRKTMIVKAP' A
#
# COMPACT_ATOMS: atom_id res chain seq x y z
N MET A 1 11.24 34.81 28.11
CA MET A 1 10.69 33.49 28.50
C MET A 1 9.82 32.96 27.36
N SER A 2 10.34 32.05 26.55
CA SER A 2 9.65 31.47 25.38
C SER A 2 8.56 30.50 25.84
N ARG A 3 7.31 30.75 25.42
CA ARG A 3 6.16 29.91 25.76
C ARG A 3 6.30 28.58 25.00
N LYS A 4 6.43 27.45 25.72
CA LYS A 4 6.47 26.11 25.12
C LYS A 4 5.22 25.91 24.25
N ILE A 5 5.40 25.65 22.96
CA ILE A 5 4.31 25.27 22.04
C ILE A 5 3.71 23.98 22.58
N LYS A 6 2.42 23.98 22.92
CA LYS A 6 1.72 22.77 23.34
C LYS A 6 1.53 21.89 22.10
N SER A 7 2.23 20.75 22.04
CA SER A 7 1.99 19.74 21.01
C SER A 7 0.58 19.18 21.17
N ILE A 8 -0.17 19.12 20.07
CA ILE A 8 -1.49 18.48 20.04
C ILE A 8 -1.23 16.98 20.01
N THR A 9 -1.29 16.33 21.16
CA THR A 9 -0.93 14.91 21.33
C THR A 9 -1.98 13.94 20.80
N ASN A 10 -3.18 14.41 20.43
CA ASN A 10 -4.18 13.60 19.75
C ASN A 10 -5.26 14.46 19.05
N PRO A 11 -5.03 14.96 17.82
CA PRO A 11 -6.12 15.56 17.06
C PRO A 11 -7.11 14.44 16.69
N LYS A 12 -8.21 14.33 17.44
CA LYS A 12 -9.34 13.44 17.12
C LYS A 12 -10.12 13.91 15.87
N LEU A 13 -9.44 14.56 14.92
CA LEU A 13 -10.02 14.99 13.67
C LEU A 13 -9.89 13.83 12.67
N LYS A 14 -10.97 13.06 12.55
CA LYS A 14 -11.17 12.08 11.48
C LYS A 14 -12.31 12.59 10.61
N LEU A 15 -12.04 12.75 9.32
CA LEU A 15 -13.04 13.09 8.31
C LEU A 15 -13.35 11.83 7.52
N ASP A 16 -14.50 11.23 7.78
CA ASP A 16 -15.01 10.09 7.03
C ASP A 16 -15.86 10.62 5.87
N ILE A 17 -15.19 10.90 4.75
CA ILE A 17 -15.82 11.45 3.53
C ILE A 17 -16.42 10.32 2.67
N LEU A 18 -15.88 9.11 2.79
CA LEU A 18 -16.31 7.94 2.04
C LEU A 18 -17.15 7.03 2.94
N SER A 19 -18.20 6.44 2.36
CA SER A 19 -18.94 5.36 3.01
C SER A 19 -18.06 4.10 3.12
N SER A 20 -18.42 3.18 4.02
CA SER A 20 -17.73 1.89 4.15
C SER A 20 -17.75 1.09 2.84
N GLU A 21 -18.83 1.20 2.07
CA GLU A 21 -18.97 0.54 0.76
C GLU A 21 -18.02 1.16 -0.27
N GLU A 22 -17.86 2.48 -0.28
CA GLU A 22 -16.91 3.16 -1.16
C GLU A 22 -15.46 2.80 -0.81
N VAL A 23 -15.12 2.71 0.47
CA VAL A 23 -13.82 2.22 0.93
C VAL A 23 -13.60 0.79 0.47
N GLN A 24 -14.61 -0.09 0.62
CA GLN A 24 -14.51 -1.48 0.17
C GLN A 24 -14.30 -1.58 -1.33
N ARG A 25 -14.98 -0.74 -2.12
CA ARG A 25 -14.80 -0.69 -3.59
C ARG A 25 -13.37 -0.31 -3.97
N ILE A 26 -12.78 0.69 -3.31
CA ILE A 26 -11.39 1.09 -3.54
C ILE A 26 -10.43 -0.04 -3.14
N HIS A 27 -10.69 -0.69 -2.01
CA HIS A 27 -9.87 -1.81 -1.54
C HIS A 27 -9.86 -2.95 -2.55
N THR A 28 -11.03 -3.42 -3.00
CA THR A 28 -11.13 -4.48 -4.01
C THR A 28 -10.48 -4.08 -5.32
N ALA A 29 -10.70 -2.85 -5.81
CA ALA A 29 -10.07 -2.37 -7.04
C ALA A 29 -8.54 -2.29 -6.92
N THR A 30 -8.02 -1.99 -5.73
CA THR A 30 -6.57 -1.98 -5.47
C THR A 30 -6.01 -3.39 -5.51
N LEU A 31 -6.69 -4.38 -4.91
CA LEU A 31 -6.29 -5.78 -4.98
C LEU A 31 -6.29 -6.28 -6.43
N ASP A 32 -7.33 -5.96 -7.21
CA ASP A 32 -7.40 -6.29 -8.63
C ASP A 32 -6.19 -5.77 -9.42
N VAL A 33 -5.75 -4.55 -9.14
CA VAL A 33 -4.55 -3.96 -9.78
C VAL A 33 -3.29 -4.72 -9.37
N ILE A 34 -3.11 -5.02 -8.08
CA ILE A 34 -1.94 -5.74 -7.57
C ILE A 34 -1.87 -7.17 -8.15
N GLU A 35 -3.00 -7.85 -8.28
CA GLU A 35 -3.09 -9.21 -8.79
C GLU A 35 -2.92 -9.26 -10.32
N LYS A 36 -3.64 -8.41 -11.06
CA LYS A 36 -3.74 -8.53 -12.53
C LYS A 36 -2.67 -7.72 -13.26
N VAL A 37 -2.37 -6.52 -12.79
CA VAL A 37 -1.39 -5.61 -13.40
C VAL A 37 -0.01 -5.83 -12.76
N GLY A 38 0.04 -5.88 -11.43
CA GLY A 38 1.27 -5.99 -10.67
C GLY A 38 1.98 -4.65 -10.43
N VAL A 39 3.03 -4.69 -9.60
CA VAL A 39 3.84 -3.53 -9.22
C VAL A 39 5.30 -3.78 -9.56
N ARG A 40 5.97 -2.77 -10.12
CA ARG A 40 7.40 -2.87 -10.47
C ARG A 40 8.26 -2.65 -9.23
N PHE A 41 9.13 -3.61 -8.93
CA PHE A 41 10.13 -3.55 -7.86
C PHE A 41 11.55 -3.59 -8.45
N PRO A 42 12.23 -2.45 -8.65
CA PRO A 42 13.57 -2.40 -9.26
C PRO A 42 14.72 -2.96 -8.41
N SER A 43 14.41 -3.71 -7.35
CA SER A 43 15.39 -4.26 -6.40
C SER A 43 15.34 -5.78 -6.45
N GLU A 44 16.44 -6.41 -6.82
CA GLU A 44 16.55 -7.87 -6.85
C GLU A 44 16.23 -8.51 -5.49
N LYS A 45 16.69 -7.89 -4.40
CA LYS A 45 16.36 -8.34 -3.04
C LYS A 45 14.86 -8.31 -2.76
N ALA A 46 14.15 -7.29 -3.24
CA ALA A 46 12.69 -7.22 -3.07
C ALA A 46 11.98 -8.30 -3.90
N LEU A 47 12.44 -8.52 -5.14
CA LEU A 47 11.91 -9.57 -6.01
C LEU A 47 12.13 -10.96 -5.39
N GLU A 48 13.29 -11.23 -4.79
CA GLU A 48 13.58 -12.47 -4.05
C GLU A 48 12.65 -12.69 -2.86
N ILE A 49 12.38 -11.64 -2.07
CA ILE A 49 11.45 -11.74 -0.94
C ILE A 49 10.04 -12.10 -1.43
N TRP A 50 9.57 -11.44 -2.48
CA TRP A 50 8.24 -11.71 -3.04
C TRP A 50 8.11 -13.14 -3.58
N ASP A 51 9.10 -13.59 -4.34
CA ASP A 51 9.19 -14.93 -4.91
C ASP A 51 9.20 -15.99 -3.80
N ALA A 52 9.97 -15.77 -2.72
CA ALA A 52 10.02 -16.64 -1.56
C ALA A 52 8.69 -16.72 -0.78
N HIS A 53 7.81 -15.73 -0.93
CA HIS A 53 6.49 -15.70 -0.32
C HIS A 53 5.35 -16.06 -1.29
N GLY A 54 5.67 -16.60 -2.47
CA GLY A 54 4.69 -17.17 -3.40
C GLY A 54 4.02 -16.17 -4.33
N ALA A 55 4.54 -14.94 -4.44
CA ALA A 55 4.08 -14.01 -5.46
C ALA A 55 4.62 -14.39 -6.84
N SER A 56 3.88 -14.03 -7.90
CA SER A 56 4.33 -14.23 -9.27
C SER A 56 5.29 -13.12 -9.66
N VAL A 57 6.57 -13.46 -9.88
CA VAL A 57 7.63 -12.49 -10.18
C VAL A 57 8.13 -12.63 -11.62
N ASP A 58 7.98 -11.57 -12.41
CA ASP A 58 8.66 -11.44 -13.70
C ASP A 58 9.99 -10.70 -13.52
N ARG A 59 11.10 -11.46 -13.53
CA ARG A 59 12.47 -10.93 -13.37
C ARG A 59 12.92 -10.05 -14.54
N LYS A 60 12.38 -10.24 -15.74
CA LYS A 60 12.77 -9.47 -16.93
C LYS A 60 12.18 -8.06 -16.86
N THR A 61 10.91 -7.95 -16.49
CA THR A 61 10.21 -6.65 -16.36
C THR A 61 10.31 -6.07 -14.95
N MET A 62 10.75 -6.87 -13.98
CA MET A 62 10.80 -6.60 -12.55
C MET A 62 9.40 -6.31 -11.96
N ILE A 63 8.36 -6.95 -12.49
CA ILE A 63 6.97 -6.80 -12.06
C ILE A 63 6.60 -7.98 -11.15
N VAL A 64 6.00 -7.66 -9.99
CA VAL A 64 5.46 -8.61 -9.04
C VAL A 64 3.94 -8.54 -9.07
N LYS A 65 3.28 -9.69 -9.15
CA LYS A 65 1.83 -9.85 -8.97
C LYS A 65 1.57 -10.69 -7.73
N ALA A 66 0.76 -10.17 -6.81
CA ALA A 66 0.43 -10.85 -5.56
C ALA A 66 -1.08 -11.17 -5.53
N PRO A 67 -1.47 -12.43 -5.25
CA PRO A 67 -2.86 -12.83 -5.02
C PRO A 67 -3.37 -12.39 -3.64
#